data_AF-A0A3N5ZWT0-F1
#
_entry.id   AF-A0A3N5ZWT0-F1
#
_cell.length_a   1.000
_cell.length_b   1.000
_cell.length_c   1.000
_cell.angle_alpha   90.00
_cell.angle_beta   90.00
_cell.angle_gamma   90.00
#
_symmetry.space_group_name_H-M   'P 1'
#
loop_
_entity.id
_entity.type
_entity.pdbx_description
1 polymer ?
#
loop_
_entity_poly.entity_id
_entity_poly.type
_entity_poly.pdbx_seq_one_letter_code
_entity_poly.pdbx_strand_id
1 'polypeptide(L)'
;MDIKFISPGTQIFKRDSHSFQSVLDIYINQKYVLAIFPGRLSKNDYLIKYREFVNGKESRLRTPKHIHWVTDLLIKKECKPKLTNELINALLYSWNNSSSISNLNKNSIVKILKSSKVISNIDYYSKLSKYGYYDIEFLIILAELLAVQEKTNNTSAFMFRHILEKSLTNDLFSIISTATHNGR
;
A
#
# COMPACT_ATOMS: atom_id res chain seq x y z
N MET A 1 6.12 17.30 3.58
CA MET A 1 5.56 16.88 2.29
C MET A 1 4.09 17.22 2.28
N ASP A 2 3.64 18.17 1.44
CA ASP A 2 2.22 18.38 1.25
C ASP A 2 1.67 17.18 0.49
N ILE A 3 0.81 16.39 1.13
CA ILE A 3 0.00 15.39 0.41
C ILE A 3 -1.02 16.17 -0.43
N LYS A 4 -0.54 16.76 -1.53
CA LYS A 4 -1.24 17.72 -2.40
C LYS A 4 -2.33 17.09 -3.27
N PHE A 5 -2.56 15.79 -3.11
CA PHE A 5 -3.25 14.97 -4.10
C PHE A 5 -4.33 14.06 -3.51
N ILE A 6 -4.86 14.43 -2.35
CA ILE A 6 -6.00 13.77 -1.71
C ILE A 6 -7.29 14.46 -2.16
N SER A 7 -8.10 13.79 -2.97
CA SER A 7 -9.40 14.28 -3.43
C SER A 7 -10.54 13.55 -2.73
N PRO A 8 -11.76 14.10 -2.72
CA PRO A 8 -12.96 13.29 -2.49
C PRO A 8 -12.93 12.04 -3.38
N GLY A 9 -13.45 10.92 -2.88
CA GLY A 9 -13.48 9.69 -3.65
C GLY A 9 -14.41 9.81 -4.85
N THR A 10 -13.87 9.57 -6.05
CA THR A 10 -14.54 9.63 -7.34
C THR A 10 -14.46 8.30 -8.09
N GLN A 11 -13.55 7.41 -7.68
CA GLN A 11 -13.40 6.11 -8.30
C GLN A 11 -14.63 5.25 -8.04
N ILE A 12 -15.12 4.59 -9.10
CA ILE A 12 -16.23 3.66 -9.05
C ILE A 12 -15.74 2.24 -9.33
N PHE A 13 -16.23 1.30 -8.53
CA PHE A 13 -15.96 -0.12 -8.65
C PHE A 13 -17.28 -0.89 -8.63
N LYS A 14 -17.48 -1.80 -9.59
CA LYS A 14 -18.65 -2.68 -9.64
C LYS A 14 -18.32 -4.06 -9.11
N ARG A 15 -19.17 -4.59 -8.22
CA ARG A 15 -19.14 -5.97 -7.72
C ARG A 15 -20.55 -6.42 -7.36
N ASP A 16 -20.91 -7.64 -7.75
CA ASP A 16 -22.21 -8.26 -7.46
C ASP A 16 -23.40 -7.33 -7.81
N SER A 17 -23.37 -6.74 -9.01
CA SER A 17 -24.35 -5.77 -9.51
C SER A 17 -24.46 -4.43 -8.76
N HIS A 18 -23.64 -4.22 -7.71
CA HIS A 18 -23.58 -2.96 -6.97
C HIS A 18 -22.39 -2.11 -7.39
N SER A 19 -22.60 -0.79 -7.46
CA SER A 19 -21.53 0.18 -7.67
C SER A 19 -21.11 0.78 -6.32
N PHE A 20 -19.83 0.73 -6.03
CA PHE A 20 -19.21 1.31 -4.84
C PHE A 20 -18.38 2.50 -5.28
N GLN A 21 -18.54 3.62 -4.59
CA GLN A 21 -17.68 4.79 -4.74
C GLN A 21 -16.60 4.76 -3.67
N SER A 22 -15.40 5.24 -4.02
CA SER A 22 -14.34 5.39 -3.04
C SER A 22 -14.70 6.45 -1.99
N VAL A 23 -14.16 6.28 -0.79
CA VAL A 23 -14.21 7.28 0.30
C VAL A 23 -13.19 8.38 0.03
N LEU A 24 -12.07 8.01 -0.58
CA LEU A 24 -10.93 8.87 -0.83
C LEU A 24 -10.12 8.36 -2.02
N ASP A 25 -9.63 9.28 -2.83
CA ASP A 25 -8.62 9.01 -3.86
C ASP A 25 -7.33 9.77 -3.57
N ILE A 26 -6.19 9.12 -3.82
CA ILE A 26 -4.84 9.65 -3.64
C ILE A 26 -4.13 9.56 -4.97
N TYR A 27 -3.82 10.70 -5.58
CA TYR A 27 -3.07 10.77 -6.83
C TYR A 27 -1.57 10.84 -6.55
N ILE A 28 -0.77 10.06 -7.28
CA ILE A 28 0.67 9.94 -7.03
C ILE A 28 1.39 10.15 -8.35
N ASN A 29 2.24 11.19 -8.40
CA ASN A 29 3.09 11.55 -9.54
C ASN A 29 2.40 11.56 -10.91
N GLN A 30 1.11 11.93 -10.93
CA GLN A 30 0.25 11.90 -12.13
C GLN A 30 0.17 10.52 -12.82
N LYS A 31 0.70 9.47 -12.19
CA LYS A 31 0.88 8.14 -12.74
C LYS A 31 -0.02 7.11 -12.08
N TYR A 32 -0.37 7.31 -10.81
CA TYR A 32 -1.23 6.38 -10.07
C TYR A 32 -2.40 7.08 -9.40
N VAL A 33 -3.50 6.36 -9.26
CA VAL A 33 -4.54 6.65 -8.25
C VAL A 33 -4.62 5.46 -7.30
N LEU A 34 -4.46 5.70 -6.00
CA LEU A 34 -4.88 4.78 -4.94
C LEU A 34 -6.27 5.21 -4.45
N ALA A 35 -7.21 4.29 -4.45
CA ALA A 35 -8.60 4.53 -4.09
C ALA A 35 -9.02 3.60 -2.95
N ILE A 36 -9.59 4.20 -1.91
CA ILE A 36 -10.01 3.50 -0.69
C ILE A 36 -11.52 3.31 -0.75
N PHE A 37 -11.98 2.06 -0.71
CA PHE A 37 -13.40 1.70 -0.77
C PHE A 37 -13.88 1.07 0.53
N PRO A 38 -15.15 1.22 0.90
CA PRO A 38 -15.74 0.45 2.00
C PRO A 38 -15.65 -1.06 1.75
N GLY A 39 -15.38 -1.78 2.82
CA GLY A 39 -15.29 -3.23 2.87
C GLY A 39 -16.62 -3.93 3.12
N ARG A 40 -16.57 -5.21 3.50
CA ARG A 40 -17.73 -6.06 3.85
C ARG A 40 -17.64 -6.67 5.26
N LEU A 41 -16.46 -6.73 5.86
CA LEU A 41 -16.22 -7.42 7.13
C LEU A 41 -16.74 -6.62 8.32
N SER A 42 -16.64 -5.30 8.28
CA SER A 42 -17.10 -4.41 9.35
C SER A 42 -17.38 -2.99 8.82
N LYS A 43 -17.93 -2.11 9.66
CA LYS A 43 -18.15 -0.69 9.33
C LYS A 43 -16.86 0.04 8.94
N ASN A 44 -15.73 -0.38 9.51
CA ASN A 44 -14.43 0.26 9.32
C ASN A 44 -13.55 -0.49 8.32
N ASP A 45 -13.96 -1.71 7.93
CA ASP A 45 -13.30 -2.49 6.90
C ASP A 45 -13.20 -1.69 5.62
N TYR A 46 -12.04 -1.74 4.98
CA TYR A 46 -11.83 -1.11 3.68
C TYR A 46 -10.99 -1.98 2.76
N LEU A 47 -11.13 -1.69 1.46
CA LEU A 47 -10.36 -2.28 0.39
C LEU A 47 -9.57 -1.17 -0.30
N ILE A 48 -8.31 -1.48 -0.60
CA ILE A 48 -7.48 -0.63 -1.45
C ILE A 48 -7.60 -1.14 -2.88
N LYS A 49 -7.82 -0.22 -3.81
CA LYS A 49 -7.68 -0.46 -5.24
C LYS A 49 -6.81 0.61 -5.86
N TYR A 50 -6.24 0.32 -7.02
CA TYR A 50 -5.39 1.26 -7.71
C TYR A 50 -5.53 1.16 -9.23
N ARG A 51 -5.22 2.24 -9.93
CA ARG A 51 -5.04 2.24 -11.38
C ARG A 51 -3.86 3.13 -11.76
N GLU A 52 -3.38 2.92 -12.97
CA GLU A 52 -2.24 3.61 -13.55
C GLU A 52 -2.69 4.48 -14.72
N PHE A 53 -2.08 5.65 -14.89
CA PHE A 53 -2.19 6.45 -16.09
C PHE A 53 -0.98 6.16 -16.98
N VAL A 54 -1.22 5.48 -18.10
CA VAL A 54 -0.18 5.13 -19.06
C VAL A 54 -0.56 5.76 -20.40
N ASN A 55 0.31 6.63 -20.92
CA ASN A 55 0.11 7.32 -22.20
C ASN A 55 -1.25 8.05 -22.29
N GLY A 56 -1.62 8.74 -21.20
CA GLY A 56 -2.89 9.48 -21.11
C GLY A 56 -4.15 8.60 -20.97
N LYS A 57 -3.99 7.28 -20.80
CA LYS A 57 -5.11 6.34 -20.61
C LYS A 57 -5.09 5.73 -19.22
N GLU A 58 -6.26 5.65 -18.61
CA GLU A 58 -6.46 4.96 -17.35
C GLU A 58 -6.45 3.44 -17.54
N SER A 59 -5.66 2.74 -16.74
CA SER A 59 -5.74 1.29 -16.63
C SER A 59 -7.04 0.87 -15.95
N ARG A 60 -7.36 -0.42 -16.06
CA ARG A 60 -8.38 -1.01 -15.20
C ARG A 60 -8.03 -0.82 -13.73
N LEU A 61 -9.05 -0.68 -12.89
CA LEU A 61 -8.91 -0.65 -11.45
C LEU A 61 -8.55 -2.05 -10.92
N ARG A 62 -7.42 -2.17 -10.24
CA ARG A 62 -6.84 -3.43 -9.75
C ARG A 62 -6.83 -3.45 -8.23
N THR A 63 -6.86 -4.64 -7.65
CA THR A 63 -6.56 -4.84 -6.23
C THR A 63 -5.05 -5.11 -6.10
N PRO A 64 -4.32 -4.42 -5.20
CA PRO A 64 -2.92 -4.72 -4.93
C PRO A 64 -2.76 -6.17 -4.48
N LYS A 65 -1.91 -6.94 -5.19
CA LYS A 65 -1.55 -8.30 -4.78
C LYS A 65 -0.20 -8.29 -4.10
N HIS A 66 -0.08 -9.05 -3.00
CA HIS A 66 1.16 -9.17 -2.24
C HIS A 66 2.36 -9.53 -3.11
N ILE A 67 2.21 -10.57 -3.93
CA ILE A 67 3.27 -11.00 -4.86
C ILE A 67 3.80 -9.87 -5.77
N HIS A 68 2.97 -8.93 -6.23
CA HIS A 68 3.43 -7.87 -7.13
C HIS A 68 4.33 -6.87 -6.42
N TRP A 69 3.91 -6.34 -5.27
CA TRP A 69 4.73 -5.33 -4.57
C TRP A 69 5.95 -5.96 -3.89
N VAL A 70 5.87 -7.23 -3.48
CA VAL A 70 7.02 -7.98 -2.95
C VAL A 70 8.07 -8.20 -4.03
N THR A 71 7.66 -8.62 -5.22
CA THR A 71 8.59 -8.82 -6.35
C THR A 71 9.33 -7.52 -6.66
N ASP A 72 8.61 -6.40 -6.63
CA ASP A 72 9.19 -5.08 -6.84
C ASP A 72 10.23 -4.69 -5.76
N LEU A 73 9.90 -4.92 -4.49
CA LEU A 73 10.83 -4.72 -3.37
C LEU A 73 12.07 -5.61 -3.49
N LEU A 74 11.93 -6.85 -3.95
CA LEU A 74 13.07 -7.76 -4.15
C LEU A 74 14.00 -7.26 -5.25
N ILE A 75 13.47 -6.75 -6.38
CA ILE A 75 14.27 -6.13 -7.43
C ILE A 75 15.03 -4.92 -6.88
N LYS A 76 14.34 -4.06 -6.13
CA LYS A 76 14.96 -2.91 -5.45
C LYS A 76 16.06 -3.35 -4.47
N LYS A 77 15.85 -4.44 -3.72
CA LYS A 77 16.82 -5.01 -2.77
C LYS A 77 18.06 -5.53 -3.49
N GLU A 78 17.90 -6.22 -4.62
CA GLU A 78 19.02 -6.72 -5.42
C GLU A 78 19.90 -5.55 -5.91
N CYS A 79 19.30 -4.45 -6.35
CA CYS A 79 20.04 -3.29 -6.84
C CYS A 79 20.61 -2.39 -5.73
N LYS A 80 19.89 -2.25 -4.61
CA LYS A 80 20.21 -1.36 -3.48
C LYS A 80 19.86 -2.02 -2.14
N PRO A 81 20.63 -3.02 -1.69
CA PRO A 81 20.26 -3.86 -0.55
C PRO A 81 20.17 -3.06 0.76
N LYS A 82 21.16 -2.21 1.04
CA LYS A 82 21.19 -1.39 2.26
C LYS A 82 19.96 -0.46 2.35
N LEU A 83 19.76 0.35 1.32
CA LEU A 83 18.65 1.32 1.27
C LEU A 83 17.27 0.64 1.28
N THR A 84 17.15 -0.53 0.64
CA THR A 84 15.90 -1.29 0.63
C THR A 84 15.63 -1.94 1.99
N ASN A 85 16.64 -2.46 2.68
CA ASN A 85 16.48 -2.98 4.04
C ASN A 85 16.13 -1.86 5.03
N GLU A 86 16.71 -0.67 4.89
CA GLU A 86 16.31 0.52 5.67
C GLU A 86 14.84 0.86 5.46
N LEU A 87 14.37 0.84 4.21
CA LEU A 87 12.95 1.04 3.90
C LEU A 87 12.06 -0.04 4.53
N ILE A 88 12.42 -1.32 4.38
CA ILE A 88 11.64 -2.43 4.95
C ILE A 88 11.54 -2.30 6.47
N ASN A 89 12.65 -1.97 7.14
CA ASN A 89 12.66 -1.70 8.58
C ASN A 89 11.79 -0.50 8.97
N ALA A 90 11.81 0.58 8.17
CA ALA A 90 10.95 1.73 8.39
C ALA A 90 9.46 1.39 8.24
N LEU A 91 9.11 0.56 7.24
CA LEU A 91 7.74 0.06 7.05
C LEU A 91 7.31 -0.88 8.17
N LEU A 92 8.19 -1.77 8.66
CA LEU A 92 7.93 -2.61 9.83
C LEU A 92 7.72 -1.78 11.09
N TYR A 93 8.54 -0.74 11.30
CA TYR A 93 8.35 0.21 12.39
C TYR A 93 6.98 0.90 12.26
N SER A 94 6.61 1.38 11.08
CA SER A 94 5.30 1.99 10.87
C SER A 94 4.16 1.01 11.16
N TRP A 95 4.26 -0.23 10.65
CA TRP A 95 3.29 -1.27 10.94
C TRP A 95 3.18 -1.55 12.44
N ASN A 96 4.29 -1.67 13.18
CA ASN A 96 4.26 -1.93 14.62
C ASN A 96 3.55 -0.79 15.39
N ASN A 97 3.74 0.46 14.95
CA ASN A 97 3.18 1.65 15.59
C ASN A 97 1.83 2.10 15.00
N SER A 98 1.34 1.47 13.94
CA SER A 98 0.04 1.79 13.36
C SER A 98 -1.09 1.32 14.27
N SER A 99 -2.27 1.90 14.12
CA SER A 99 -3.48 1.51 14.85
C SER A 99 -4.63 1.30 13.88
N SER A 100 -5.59 0.45 14.26
CA SER A 100 -6.84 0.30 13.53
C SER A 100 -7.61 1.63 13.48
N ILE A 101 -8.35 1.88 12.40
CA ILE A 101 -9.25 3.04 12.36
C ILE A 101 -10.58 2.74 13.05
N SER A 102 -11.09 3.71 13.81
CA SER A 102 -12.39 3.63 14.48
C SER A 102 -13.56 4.07 13.59
N ASN A 103 -13.28 4.79 12.50
CA ASN A 103 -14.26 5.21 11.52
C ASN A 103 -13.63 5.34 10.12
N LEU A 104 -14.21 4.68 9.11
CA LEU A 104 -13.75 4.82 7.73
C LEU A 104 -14.26 6.14 7.13
N ASN A 105 -13.39 7.14 7.10
CA ASN A 105 -13.65 8.42 6.43
C ASN A 105 -12.35 9.05 5.93
N LYS A 106 -12.47 10.06 5.06
CA LYS A 106 -11.34 10.83 4.51
C LYS A 106 -10.38 11.34 5.59
N ASN A 107 -10.89 11.95 6.66
CA ASN A 107 -10.05 12.56 7.69
C ASN A 107 -9.20 11.52 8.45
N SER A 108 -9.75 10.33 8.68
CA SER A 108 -9.04 9.24 9.37
C SER A 108 -7.86 8.74 8.54
N ILE A 109 -8.07 8.52 7.24
CA ILE A 109 -7.01 8.11 6.32
C ILE A 109 -5.97 9.23 6.14
N VAL A 110 -6.39 10.48 5.97
CA VAL A 110 -5.47 11.64 5.87
C VAL A 110 -4.60 11.76 7.12
N LYS A 111 -5.18 11.58 8.31
CA LYS A 111 -4.43 11.66 9.58
C LYS A 111 -3.32 10.61 9.63
N ILE A 112 -3.62 9.37 9.24
CA ILE A 112 -2.63 8.28 9.16
C ILE A 112 -1.48 8.70 8.25
N LEU A 113 -1.79 9.09 7.01
CA LEU A 113 -0.77 9.40 6.01
C LEU A 113 0.09 10.60 6.42
N LYS A 114 -0.52 11.65 7.00
CA LYS A 114 0.22 12.82 7.51
C LYS A 114 1.09 12.50 8.72
N SER A 115 0.72 11.51 9.53
CA SER A 115 1.48 11.10 10.71
C SER A 115 2.60 10.10 10.42
N SER A 116 2.64 9.50 9.22
CA SER A 116 3.67 8.53 8.87
C SER A 116 5.04 9.20 8.74
N LYS A 117 5.98 8.71 9.56
CA LYS A 117 7.40 9.07 9.46
C LYS A 117 8.03 8.57 8.16
N VAL A 118 7.55 7.45 7.62
CA VAL A 118 8.09 6.90 6.36
C VAL A 118 7.67 7.79 5.19
N ILE A 119 6.39 8.20 5.14
CA ILE A 119 5.90 9.16 4.15
C ILE A 119 6.65 10.49 4.24
N SER A 120 6.89 10.99 5.46
CA SER A 120 7.66 12.22 5.67
C SER A 120 9.10 12.15 5.15
N ASN A 121 9.64 10.94 4.96
CA ASN A 121 11.00 10.68 4.50
C ASN A 121 11.04 9.99 3.12
N ILE A 122 10.00 10.10 2.29
CA ILE A 122 9.97 9.48 0.96
C ILE A 122 11.19 9.86 0.10
N ASP A 123 11.63 11.13 0.16
CA ASP A 123 12.75 11.63 -0.63
C ASP A 123 14.07 10.91 -0.32
N TYR A 124 14.25 10.43 0.91
CA TYR A 124 15.40 9.62 1.30
C TYR A 124 15.49 8.31 0.48
N TYR A 125 14.32 7.74 0.14
CA TYR A 125 14.21 6.50 -0.62
C TYR A 125 14.06 6.70 -2.13
N SER A 126 14.04 7.96 -2.62
CA SER A 126 13.80 8.31 -4.04
C SER A 126 14.68 7.54 -5.04
N LYS A 127 15.92 7.21 -4.66
CA LYS A 127 16.85 6.43 -5.48
C LYS A 127 16.32 5.04 -5.83
N LEU A 128 15.42 4.47 -5.03
CA LEU A 128 14.82 3.16 -5.28
C LEU A 128 13.82 3.18 -6.44
N SER A 129 13.24 4.33 -6.80
CA SER A 129 12.33 4.44 -7.96
C SER A 129 13.02 4.13 -9.29
N LYS A 130 14.36 4.07 -9.34
CA LYS A 130 15.12 3.68 -10.54
C LYS A 130 15.10 2.17 -10.83
N TYR A 131 14.62 1.36 -9.90
CA TYR A 131 14.67 -0.11 -9.98
C TYR A 131 13.26 -0.66 -9.81
N GLY A 132 12.92 -1.75 -10.51
CA GLY A 132 11.56 -2.33 -10.46
C GLY A 132 10.53 -1.55 -11.28
N TYR A 133 9.27 -1.88 -11.08
CA TYR A 133 8.10 -1.37 -11.79
C TYR A 133 7.47 -0.15 -11.09
N TYR A 134 7.32 -0.20 -9.76
CA TYR A 134 6.61 0.82 -8.99
C TYR A 134 7.52 1.94 -8.50
N ASP A 135 7.00 3.18 -8.57
CA ASP A 135 7.62 4.32 -7.91
C ASP A 135 7.59 4.16 -6.39
N ILE A 136 8.63 4.67 -5.70
CA ILE A 136 8.78 4.45 -4.26
C ILE A 136 7.69 5.13 -3.44
N GLU A 137 7.22 6.29 -3.88
CA GLU A 137 6.10 7.00 -3.25
C GLU A 137 4.82 6.15 -3.30
N PHE A 138 4.54 5.50 -4.44
CA PHE A 138 3.42 4.57 -4.56
C PHE A 138 3.55 3.40 -3.60
N LEU A 139 4.72 2.76 -3.54
CA LEU A 139 4.94 1.62 -2.66
C LEU A 139 4.81 1.99 -1.18
N ILE A 140 5.37 3.13 -0.76
CA ILE A 140 5.31 3.59 0.63
C ILE A 140 3.86 3.90 1.03
N ILE A 141 3.12 4.65 0.22
CA ILE A 141 1.72 4.97 0.53
C ILE A 141 0.87 3.71 0.53
N LEU A 142 1.05 2.80 -0.43
CA LEU A 142 0.35 1.52 -0.46
C LEU A 142 0.66 0.69 0.79
N ALA A 143 1.91 0.61 1.20
CA ALA A 143 2.36 -0.14 2.37
C ALA A 143 1.76 0.40 3.67
N GLU A 144 1.72 1.73 3.85
CA GLU A 144 1.09 2.39 5.00
C GLU A 144 -0.42 2.08 5.06
N LEU A 145 -1.10 2.13 3.91
CA LEU A 145 -2.52 1.80 3.84
C LEU A 145 -2.77 0.30 4.12
N LEU A 146 -1.91 -0.60 3.63
CA LEU A 146 -2.00 -2.04 3.93
C LEU A 146 -1.78 -2.34 5.40
N ALA A 147 -0.84 -1.64 6.05
CA ALA A 147 -0.56 -1.82 7.48
C ALA A 147 -1.77 -1.48 8.36
N VAL A 148 -2.46 -0.37 8.05
CA VAL A 148 -3.70 -0.02 8.75
C VAL A 148 -4.84 -0.95 8.36
N GLN A 149 -4.91 -1.38 7.10
CA GLN A 149 -5.96 -2.26 6.60
C GLN A 149 -5.93 -3.59 7.35
N GLU A 150 -4.74 -4.18 7.47
CA GLU A 150 -4.52 -5.43 8.19
C GLU A 150 -5.07 -5.34 9.63
N LYS A 151 -4.67 -4.32 10.39
CA LYS A 151 -5.15 -4.13 11.77
C LYS A 151 -6.63 -3.77 11.89
N THR A 152 -7.21 -3.14 10.88
CA THR A 152 -8.62 -2.69 10.90
C THR A 152 -9.56 -3.82 10.49
N ASN A 153 -9.19 -4.58 9.46
CA ASN A 153 -10.05 -5.58 8.85
C ASN A 153 -10.02 -6.89 9.64
N ASN A 154 -8.84 -7.28 10.13
CA ASN A 154 -8.68 -8.46 10.97
C ASN A 154 -7.43 -8.33 11.85
N THR A 155 -7.62 -8.11 13.16
CA THR A 155 -6.52 -8.00 14.13
C THR A 155 -5.69 -9.26 14.28
N SER A 156 -6.16 -10.42 13.80
CA SER A 156 -5.40 -11.66 13.74
C SER A 156 -4.64 -11.87 12.42
N ALA A 157 -4.79 -10.97 11.44
CA ALA A 157 -4.06 -11.03 10.19
C ALA A 157 -2.69 -10.34 10.34
N PHE A 158 -1.63 -11.01 9.89
CA PHE A 158 -0.24 -10.52 9.94
C PHE A 158 0.50 -10.74 8.63
N MET A 159 -0.22 -10.95 7.52
CA MET A 159 0.35 -11.30 6.22
C MET A 159 1.31 -10.21 5.72
N PHE A 160 0.89 -8.94 5.76
CA PHE A 160 1.72 -7.82 5.34
C PHE A 160 2.98 -7.72 6.20
N ARG A 161 2.85 -7.81 7.52
CA ARG A 161 3.99 -7.84 8.45
C ARG A 161 4.95 -9.00 8.15
N HIS A 162 4.43 -10.22 8.04
CA HIS A 162 5.24 -11.42 7.82
C HIS A 162 6.00 -11.36 6.51
N ILE A 163 5.38 -10.82 5.46
CA ILE A 163 6.06 -10.60 4.20
C ILE A 163 7.24 -9.64 4.37
N LEU A 164 7.07 -8.52 5.07
CA LEU A 164 8.17 -7.57 5.33
C LEU A 164 9.30 -8.21 6.15
N GLU A 165 8.96 -8.96 7.21
CA GLU A 165 9.95 -9.69 8.03
C GLU A 165 10.74 -10.69 7.18
N LYS A 166 10.05 -11.46 6.33
CA LYS A 166 10.68 -12.40 5.39
C LYS A 166 11.53 -11.67 4.36
N SER A 167 11.10 -10.52 3.85
CA SER A 167 11.86 -9.71 2.90
C SER A 167 13.18 -9.16 3.44
N LEU A 168 13.41 -9.16 4.75
CA LEU A 168 14.74 -8.87 5.32
C LEU A 168 15.73 -10.01 5.14
N THR A 169 15.24 -11.25 5.04
CA THR A 169 16.07 -12.43 4.75
C THR A 169 16.45 -12.50 3.27
N ASN A 170 17.32 -13.46 2.92
CA ASN A 170 17.68 -13.76 1.53
C ASN A 170 16.99 -15.03 1.00
N ASP A 171 16.00 -15.56 1.73
CA ASP A 171 15.25 -16.75 1.33
C ASP A 171 14.11 -16.40 0.38
N LEU A 172 14.45 -16.33 -0.91
CA LEU A 172 13.51 -16.00 -1.99
C LEU A 172 12.29 -16.94 -1.99
N PHE A 173 12.49 -18.23 -1.76
CA PHE A 173 11.40 -19.21 -1.79
C PHE A 173 10.41 -18.93 -0.66
N SER A 174 10.88 -18.74 0.57
CA SER A 174 10.00 -18.41 1.70
C SER A 174 9.26 -17.09 1.48
N ILE A 175 9.92 -16.08 0.91
CA ILE A 175 9.30 -14.77 0.63
C ILE A 175 8.16 -14.92 -0.39
N ILE A 176 8.42 -15.57 -1.53
CA ILE A 176 7.42 -15.74 -2.60
C ILE A 176 6.28 -16.66 -2.15
N SER A 177 6.58 -17.73 -1.43
CA SER A 177 5.57 -18.63 -0.87
C SER A 177 4.63 -17.88 0.08
N THR A 178 5.17 -17.04 0.97
CA THR A 178 4.36 -16.19 1.86
C THR A 178 3.49 -15.21 1.06
N ALA A 179 4.06 -14.55 0.04
CA ALA A 179 3.36 -13.54 -0.75
C ALA A 179 2.28 -14.10 -1.71
N THR A 180 2.30 -15.41 -1.99
CA THR A 180 1.30 -16.11 -2.81
C THR A 180 0.25 -16.84 -1.97
N HIS A 181 0.43 -16.91 -0.64
CA HIS A 181 -0.50 -17.57 0.25
C HIS A 181 -1.83 -16.80 0.30
N ASN A 182 -2.80 -17.25 -0.48
CA ASN A 182 -4.19 -16.85 -0.32
C ASN A 182 -4.69 -17.57 0.93
N GLY A 183 -4.90 -16.85 2.03
CA GLY A 183 -5.54 -17.40 3.22
C GLY A 183 -6.81 -18.15 2.80
N ARG A 184 -6.81 -19.46 3.01
CA ARG A 184 -8.00 -20.30 2.89
C ARG A 184 -8.85 -20.11 4.13
#